data_AF-A0A2E0AM78-F1
#
_entry.id   AF-A0A2E0AM78-F1
#
_cell.length_a   1.000
_cell.length_b   1.000
_cell.length_c   1.000
_cell.angle_alpha   90.00
_cell.angle_beta   90.00
_cell.angle_gamma   90.00
#
_symmetry.space_group_name_H-M   'P 1'
#
loop_
_entity.id
_entity.type
_entity.pdbx_description
1 polymer ?
#
loop_
_entity_poly.entity_id
_entity_poly.type
_entity_poly.pdbx_seq_one_letter_code
_entity_poly.pdbx_strand_id
1 'polypeptide(L)'
;MCASEVWASPPQLECRQSDQSWSLCRIGQRLPGEDWFLEIGPQRVDFLHNGSGRMTMRIGEKGIWQSVEPRWTADQSLCWGDICARGQIPLD
;
A
#
# COMPACT_ATOMS: atom_id res chain seq x y z
N MET A 1 -9.11 35.86 -16.29
CA MET A 1 -8.78 34.43 -16.41
C MET A 1 -7.74 34.12 -15.35
N CYS A 2 -8.04 33.26 -14.37
CA CYS A 2 -7.04 32.69 -13.46
C CYS A 2 -7.25 31.18 -13.48
N ALA A 3 -6.33 30.48 -14.14
CA ALA A 3 -6.20 29.03 -14.06
C ALA A 3 -5.02 28.71 -13.14
N SER A 4 -5.00 27.49 -12.61
CA SER A 4 -3.90 26.82 -11.89
C SER A 4 -4.07 26.71 -10.38
N GLU A 5 -5.18 26.13 -9.92
CA GLU A 5 -5.05 25.17 -8.82
C GLU A 5 -4.51 23.89 -9.44
N VAL A 6 -3.21 23.65 -9.26
CA VAL A 6 -2.68 22.30 -9.36
C VAL A 6 -3.30 21.56 -8.19
N TRP A 7 -4.50 21.02 -8.39
CA TRP A 7 -4.97 19.92 -7.56
C TRP A 7 -3.92 18.84 -7.80
N ALA A 8 -3.00 18.67 -6.86
CA ALA A 8 -2.22 17.46 -6.82
C ALA A 8 -3.25 16.35 -6.77
N SER A 9 -3.51 15.70 -7.91
CA SER A 9 -4.32 14.50 -7.94
C SER A 9 -3.71 13.62 -6.86
N PRO A 10 -4.51 13.06 -5.93
CA PRO A 10 -3.96 12.13 -4.96
C PRO A 10 -3.15 11.13 -5.77
N PRO A 11 -1.88 10.90 -5.43
CA PRO A 11 -1.03 10.00 -6.20
C PRO A 11 -1.87 8.76 -6.47
N GLN A 12 -2.07 8.44 -7.77
CA GLN A 12 -2.96 7.37 -8.19
C GLN A 12 -2.30 6.06 -7.79
N LEU A 13 -2.47 5.70 -6.52
CA LEU A 13 -2.01 4.47 -5.96
C LEU A 13 -3.00 3.41 -6.40
N GLU A 14 -2.49 2.42 -7.11
CA GLU A 14 -3.26 1.27 -7.49
C GLU A 14 -2.74 0.09 -6.67
N CYS A 15 -3.67 -0.65 -6.09
CA CYS A 15 -3.36 -1.85 -5.36
C CYS A 15 -4.09 -3.02 -5.98
N ARG A 16 -3.46 -4.18 -5.91
CA ARG A 16 -4.00 -5.45 -6.34
C ARG A 16 -3.80 -6.45 -5.21
N GLN A 17 -4.84 -7.23 -4.95
CA GLN A 17 -4.75 -8.40 -4.09
C GLN A 17 -4.63 -9.65 -4.96
N SER A 18 -3.51 -10.36 -4.84
CA SER A 18 -3.18 -11.59 -5.55
C SER A 18 -3.38 -11.41 -7.07
N ASP A 19 -4.24 -12.20 -7.70
CA ASP A 19 -4.55 -12.11 -9.14
C ASP A 19 -5.78 -11.23 -9.46
N GLN A 20 -6.24 -10.41 -8.52
CA GLN A 20 -7.37 -9.51 -8.76
C GLN A 20 -7.03 -8.38 -9.76
N SER A 21 -8.03 -7.64 -10.22
CA SER A 21 -7.77 -6.44 -11.02
C SER A 21 -7.17 -5.32 -10.16
N TRP A 22 -6.24 -4.55 -10.74
CA TRP A 22 -5.75 -3.32 -10.11
C TRP A 22 -6.91 -2.39 -9.80
N SER A 23 -6.98 -1.94 -8.55
CA SER A 23 -8.02 -1.06 -8.06
C SER A 23 -7.38 0.16 -7.42
N LEU A 24 -8.02 1.32 -7.58
CA LEU A 24 -7.61 2.52 -6.86
C LEU A 24 -7.68 2.25 -5.36
N CYS A 25 -6.57 2.49 -4.68
CA CYS A 25 -6.46 2.32 -3.25
C CYS A 25 -5.94 3.60 -2.60
N ARG A 26 -6.18 3.72 -1.30
CA ARG A 26 -5.61 4.79 -0.48
C ARG A 26 -4.54 4.22 0.41
N ILE A 27 -3.44 4.95 0.56
CA ILE A 27 -2.47 4.68 1.60
C ILE A 27 -2.71 5.64 2.76
N GLY A 28 -2.74 5.09 3.96
CA GLY A 28 -2.69 5.85 5.20
C GLY A 28 -1.51 5.39 6.02
N GLN A 29 -0.82 6.31 6.66
CA GLN A 29 0.28 6.01 7.58
C GLN A 29 -0.14 6.47 8.97
N ARG A 30 -0.02 5.60 9.98
CA ARG A 30 -0.17 6.01 11.38
C ARG A 30 1.18 6.45 11.92
N LEU A 31 2.23 5.66 11.64
CA LEU A 31 3.62 5.96 11.98
C LEU A 31 4.49 5.78 10.72
N PRO A 32 5.19 6.83 10.26
CA PRO A 32 6.02 6.73 9.07
C PRO A 32 7.12 5.67 9.28
N GLY A 33 7.26 4.75 8.32
CA GLY A 33 8.26 3.68 8.35
C GLY A 33 8.01 2.53 9.34
N GLU A 34 6.98 2.63 10.19
CA GLU A 34 6.64 1.59 11.19
C GLU A 34 5.23 1.03 10.99
N ASP A 35 4.21 1.86 10.83
CA ASP A 35 2.82 1.39 10.71
C ASP A 35 2.05 2.17 9.65
N TRP A 36 1.55 1.42 8.69
CA TRP A 36 0.76 1.96 7.60
C TRP A 36 -0.29 0.97 7.14
N PHE A 37 -1.25 1.45 6.35
CA PHE A 37 -2.34 0.65 5.84
C PHE A 37 -2.70 1.06 4.43
N LEU A 38 -3.21 0.11 3.66
CA LEU A 38 -3.75 0.30 2.32
C LEU A 38 -5.24 -0.03 2.33
N GLU A 39 -6.06 0.88 1.82
CA GLU A 39 -7.49 0.67 1.66
C GLU A 39 -7.79 0.40 0.19
N ILE A 40 -8.11 -0.85 -0.13
CA ILE A 40 -8.46 -1.35 -1.45
C ILE A 40 -9.98 -1.59 -1.48
N GLY A 41 -10.74 -0.53 -1.81
CA GLY A 41 -12.20 -0.57 -1.74
C GLY A 41 -12.70 -0.87 -0.32
N PRO A 42 -13.46 -1.96 -0.08
CA PRO A 42 -13.91 -2.35 1.26
C PRO A 42 -12.85 -3.11 2.07
N GLN A 43 -11.72 -3.49 1.47
CA GLN A 43 -10.66 -4.21 2.16
C GLN A 43 -9.59 -3.25 2.66
N ARG A 44 -9.26 -3.33 3.94
CA ARG A 44 -8.13 -2.65 4.55
C ARG A 44 -7.00 -3.65 4.76
N VAL A 45 -5.79 -3.30 4.35
CA VAL A 45 -4.58 -4.09 4.55
C VAL A 45 -3.68 -3.31 5.50
N ASP A 46 -3.47 -3.82 6.69
CA ASP A 46 -2.57 -3.18 7.66
C ASP A 46 -1.17 -3.79 7.57
N PHE A 47 -0.18 -2.94 7.68
CA PHE A 47 1.24 -3.26 7.60
C PHE A 47 1.94 -2.75 8.84
N LEU A 48 2.77 -3.60 9.42
CA LEU A 48 3.58 -3.28 10.57
C LEU A 48 5.03 -3.66 10.29
N HIS A 49 5.92 -2.69 10.43
CA HIS A 49 7.36 -2.85 10.33
C HIS A 49 7.95 -2.58 11.70
N ASN A 50 8.63 -3.56 12.26
CA ASN A 50 9.10 -3.52 13.64
C ASN A 50 10.50 -2.89 13.81
N GLY A 51 10.98 -2.14 12.82
CA GLY A 51 12.32 -1.54 12.78
C GLY A 51 13.49 -2.54 12.71
N SER A 52 13.24 -3.84 12.90
CA SER A 52 14.23 -4.91 12.87
C SER A 52 14.34 -5.56 11.49
N GLY A 53 13.75 -4.94 10.46
CA GLY A 53 13.66 -5.47 9.10
C GLY A 53 12.61 -6.55 8.91
N ARG A 54 11.76 -6.83 9.92
CA ARG A 54 10.62 -7.73 9.74
C ARG A 54 9.36 -6.92 9.52
N MET A 55 8.69 -7.25 8.43
CA MET A 55 7.44 -6.64 8.05
C MET A 55 6.33 -7.69 8.17
N THR A 56 5.21 -7.30 8.78
CA THR A 56 4.01 -8.12 8.85
C THR A 56 2.87 -7.42 8.16
N MET A 57 2.01 -8.20 7.54
CA MET A 57 0.84 -7.73 6.81
C MET A 57 -0.38 -8.46 7.31
N ARG A 58 -1.51 -7.77 7.34
CA ARG A 58 -2.82 -8.31 7.65
C ARG A 58 -3.85 -7.81 6.64
N ILE A 59 -4.60 -8.73 6.05
CA ILE A 59 -5.64 -8.39 5.07
C ILE A 59 -7.02 -8.46 5.75
N GLY A 60 -7.67 -7.32 5.90
CA GLY A 60 -8.95 -7.15 6.55
C GLY A 60 -8.89 -7.29 8.07
N GLU A 61 -9.93 -6.82 8.75
CA GLU A 61 -10.02 -6.86 10.21
C GLU A 61 -10.05 -8.27 10.82
N LYS A 62 -10.33 -9.29 10.00
CA LYS A 62 -10.32 -10.71 10.40
C LYS A 62 -9.12 -11.49 9.84
N GLY A 63 -8.23 -10.83 9.09
CA GLY A 63 -7.03 -11.46 8.56
C GLY A 63 -6.08 -11.90 9.66
N ILE A 64 -5.20 -12.84 9.35
CA ILE A 64 -4.09 -13.23 10.22
C ILE A 64 -2.89 -12.36 9.86
N TRP A 65 -2.14 -11.93 10.88
CA TRP A 65 -0.85 -11.28 10.66
C TRP A 65 0.14 -12.30 10.11
N GLN A 66 0.63 -12.06 8.91
CA GLN A 66 1.63 -12.88 8.24
C GLN A 66 2.90 -12.08 8.06
N SER A 67 4.05 -12.71 8.28
CA SER A 67 5.35 -12.10 7.96
C SER A 67 5.51 -12.08 6.44
N VAL A 68 5.81 -10.91 5.90
CA VAL A 68 5.97 -10.67 4.47
C VAL A 68 7.23 -9.87 4.23
N GLU A 69 7.78 -9.99 3.04
CA GLU A 69 8.94 -9.21 2.63
C GLU A 69 8.52 -8.29 1.47
N PRO A 70 8.85 -6.99 1.53
CA PRO A 70 8.68 -6.08 0.40
C PRO A 70 9.55 -6.54 -0.76
N ARG A 71 8.93 -6.89 -1.89
CA ARG A 71 9.63 -7.23 -3.13
C ARG A 71 9.21 -6.29 -4.25
N TRP A 72 10.19 -5.61 -4.85
CA TRP A 72 9.97 -4.88 -6.09
C TRP A 72 9.88 -5.85 -7.25
N THR A 73 8.87 -5.66 -8.09
CA THR A 73 8.68 -6.44 -9.32
C THR A 73 9.20 -5.67 -10.53
N ALA A 74 9.38 -6.37 -11.66
CA ALA A 74 9.80 -5.76 -12.91
C ALA A 74 8.84 -4.67 -13.44
N ASP A 75 7.57 -4.72 -13.03
CA ASP A 75 6.54 -3.72 -13.40
C ASP A 75 6.60 -2.46 -12.52
N GLN A 76 7.66 -2.26 -11.73
CA GLN A 76 7.77 -1.18 -10.73
C GLN A 76 6.64 -1.21 -9.69
N SER A 77 6.04 -2.38 -9.47
CA SER A 77 5.09 -2.60 -8.38
C SER A 77 5.79 -3.22 -7.18
N LEU A 78 5.46 -2.73 -6.00
CA LEU A 78 5.93 -3.24 -4.74
C LEU A 78 4.92 -4.24 -4.19
N CYS A 79 5.34 -5.49 -4.03
CA CYS A 79 4.50 -6.55 -3.50
C CYS A 79 4.94 -6.98 -2.10
N TRP A 80 3.97 -7.22 -1.25
CA TRP A 80 4.09 -7.79 0.09
C TRP A 80 3.28 -9.08 0.11
N GLY A 81 3.91 -10.20 -0.22
CA GLY A 81 3.21 -11.47 -0.44
C GLY A 81 2.18 -11.35 -1.57
N ASP A 82 0.90 -11.49 -1.22
CA ASP A 82 -0.25 -11.38 -2.12
C ASP A 82 -0.65 -9.93 -2.45
N ILE A 83 -0.30 -8.93 -1.64
CA ILE A 83 -0.72 -7.55 -1.93
C ILE A 83 0.35 -6.85 -2.74
N CYS A 84 0.01 -6.34 -3.91
CA CYS A 84 0.88 -5.49 -4.71
C CYS A 84 0.33 -4.07 -4.77
N ALA A 85 1.19 -3.07 -4.64
CA ALA A 85 0.88 -1.67 -4.88
C ALA A 85 1.80 -1.11 -5.96
N ARG A 86 1.28 -0.22 -6.79
CA ARG A 86 2.06 0.51 -7.81
C ARG A 86 1.67 1.97 -7.81
N GLY A 87 2.59 2.79 -8.31
CA GLY A 87 2.47 4.25 -8.35
C GLY A 87 3.38 4.93 -7.34
N GLN A 88 2.97 6.09 -6.87
CA GLN A 88 3.77 6.90 -5.93
C GLN A 88 3.52 6.38 -4.51
N ILE A 89 4.34 5.42 -4.07
CA ILE A 89 4.28 4.86 -2.71
C ILE A 89 5.24 5.66 -1.83
N PRO A 90 4.74 6.53 -0.92
CA PRO A 90 5.60 7.27 0.00
C PRO A 90 6.10 6.31 1.09
N LEU A 91 7.18 5.59 0.79
CA LEU A 91 7.86 4.69 1.73
C LEU A 91 9.18 5.27 2.24
N ASP A 92 9.42 6.55 1.99
CA ASP A 92 10.55 7.32 2.52
C ASP A 92 10.24 7.85 3.93
#